data_AF-A0A926V612-F1
#
_entry.id   AF-A0A926V612-F1
#
_cell.length_a   1.000
_cell.length_b   1.000
_cell.length_c   1.000
_cell.angle_alpha   90.00
_cell.angle_beta   90.00
_cell.angle_gamma   90.00
#
_symmetry.space_group_name_H-M   'P 1'
#
loop_
_entity.id
_entity.type
_entity.pdbx_description
1 polymer ?
#
loop_
_entity_poly.entity_id
_entity_poly.type
_entity_poly.pdbx_seq_one_letter_code
_entity_poly.pdbx_strand_id
1 'polypeptide(L)'
;MSKASYPVPTKTEIEQALDILSSDERLTSAGYGLVGESSLSGHATLERWQEFRNQMLSIKDEVGLQEQLFTALCYLAKLTPTKAITDKQRSSYHWKHRAEKWGKAQGFCPYVSNGVFILAAKMKGFPTKGMGNPTIGILLKSSLALDSEA
;
A
#
# COMPACT_ATOMS: atom_id res chain seq x y z
N MET A 1 15.04 -20.46 -11.84
CA MET A 1 15.69 -19.21 -11.39
C MET A 1 15.26 -18.98 -9.95
N SER A 2 16.20 -18.88 -9.00
CA SER A 2 15.85 -18.57 -7.60
C SER A 2 15.25 -17.16 -7.55
N LYS A 3 14.05 -16.97 -6.98
CA LYS A 3 13.53 -15.62 -6.71
C LYS A 3 14.55 -14.95 -5.79
N ALA A 4 15.05 -13.77 -6.16
CA ALA A 4 15.77 -12.93 -5.22
C ALA A 4 14.82 -12.65 -4.04
N SER A 5 15.25 -12.99 -2.82
CA SER A 5 14.49 -12.68 -1.61
C SER A 5 14.74 -11.21 -1.28
N TYR A 6 13.67 -10.42 -1.25
CA TYR A 6 13.77 -9.01 -0.86
C TYR A 6 13.67 -8.87 0.67
N PRO A 7 14.10 -7.73 1.23
CA PRO A 7 13.86 -7.46 2.64
C PRO A 7 12.37 -7.48 2.98
N VAL A 8 12.05 -7.92 4.19
CA VAL A 8 10.68 -8.04 4.70
C VAL A 8 10.50 -7.17 5.96
N PRO A 9 9.25 -6.78 6.31
CA PRO A 9 8.96 -6.00 7.51
C PRO A 9 9.29 -6.78 8.78
N THR A 10 9.48 -6.05 9.88
CA THR A 10 9.63 -6.65 11.20
C THR A 10 8.33 -7.31 11.66
N LYS A 11 8.42 -8.23 12.62
CA LYS A 11 7.23 -8.88 13.22
C LYS A 11 6.22 -7.85 13.73
N THR A 12 6.68 -6.79 14.38
CA THR A 12 5.82 -5.71 14.90
C THR A 12 5.12 -4.93 13.77
N GLU A 13 5.79 -4.71 12.63
CA GLU A 13 5.15 -4.08 11.48
C GLU A 13 4.09 -4.99 10.85
N ILE A 14 4.31 -6.30 10.82
CA ILE A 14 3.30 -7.27 10.39
C ILE A 14 2.10 -7.28 11.34
N GLU A 15 2.34 -7.29 12.67
CA GLU A 15 1.27 -7.22 13.67
C GLU A 15 0.42 -5.93 13.50
N GLN A 16 1.07 -4.77 13.33
CA GLN A 16 0.37 -3.51 13.06
C GLN A 16 -0.43 -3.55 11.75
N ALA A 17 0.12 -4.15 10.69
CA ALA A 17 -0.58 -4.32 9.42
C ALA A 17 -1.85 -5.16 9.59
N LEU A 18 -1.79 -6.23 10.39
CA LEU A 18 -2.92 -7.10 10.67
C LEU A 18 -3.98 -6.44 11.55
N ASP A 19 -3.58 -5.60 12.50
CA ASP A 19 -4.51 -4.81 13.30
C ASP A 19 -5.32 -3.85 12.41
N ILE A 20 -4.64 -3.17 11.48
CA ILE A 20 -5.31 -2.28 10.53
C ILE A 20 -6.27 -3.06 9.62
N LEU A 21 -5.85 -4.21 9.08
CA LEU A 21 -6.72 -5.05 8.26
C LEU A 21 -7.93 -5.54 9.05
N SER A 22 -7.77 -5.89 10.33
CA SER A 22 -8.86 -6.32 11.20
C SER A 22 -9.84 -5.19 11.53
N SER A 23 -9.40 -3.93 11.44
CA SER A 23 -10.25 -2.74 11.66
C SER A 23 -10.95 -2.20 10.41
N ASP A 24 -10.59 -2.69 9.21
CA ASP A 24 -11.08 -2.13 7.93
C ASP A 24 -11.26 -3.22 6.87
N GLU A 25 -12.35 -3.97 6.99
CA GLU A 25 -12.71 -5.10 6.10
C GLU A 25 -12.94 -4.72 4.63
N ARG A 26 -12.93 -3.41 4.32
CA ARG A 26 -13.06 -2.90 2.96
C ARG A 26 -11.72 -2.84 2.23
N LEU A 27 -10.60 -2.95 2.95
CA LEU A 27 -9.26 -2.88 2.39
C LEU A 27 -8.82 -4.27 1.90
N THR A 28 -8.77 -4.43 0.57
CA THR A 28 -8.32 -5.65 -0.11
C THR A 28 -6.97 -5.40 -0.80
N SER A 29 -6.35 -6.43 -1.37
CA SER A 29 -5.11 -6.29 -2.16
C SER A 29 -5.25 -5.33 -3.36
N ALA A 30 -6.46 -5.18 -3.91
CA ALA A 30 -6.77 -4.24 -4.98
C ALA A 30 -6.98 -2.79 -4.49
N GLY A 31 -7.09 -2.57 -3.18
CA GLY A 31 -7.43 -1.29 -2.56
C GLY A 31 -8.77 -1.34 -1.84
N TYR A 32 -9.43 -0.18 -1.72
CA TYR A 32 -10.77 -0.13 -1.13
C TYR A 32 -11.81 -0.69 -2.10
N GLY A 33 -12.78 -1.46 -1.61
CA GLY A 33 -13.89 -2.03 -2.40
C GLY A 33 -14.32 -1.12 -3.55
N LEU A 34 -14.17 -1.61 -4.78
CA LEU A 34 -14.25 -0.80 -6.01
C LEU A 34 -15.65 -0.18 -6.14
N VAL A 35 -15.74 1.16 -6.17
CA VAL A 35 -16.97 1.85 -6.55
C VAL A 35 -17.12 1.75 -8.06
N GLY A 36 -18.14 1.02 -8.53
CA GLY A 36 -18.44 0.83 -9.94
C GLY A 36 -18.64 -0.64 -10.35
N GLU A 37 -18.24 -1.61 -9.51
CA GLU A 37 -18.68 -3.00 -9.65
C GLU A 37 -20.05 -3.13 -8.99
N SER A 38 -21.12 -2.80 -9.72
CA SER A 38 -22.52 -3.01 -9.32
C SER A 38 -22.91 -4.50 -9.13
N SER A 39 -21.98 -5.40 -8.85
CA SER A 39 -22.22 -6.86 -8.93
C SER A 39 -21.44 -7.73 -7.96
N LEU A 40 -20.57 -7.18 -7.11
CA LEU A 40 -19.98 -7.95 -6.02
C LEU A 40 -20.78 -7.70 -4.75
N SER A 41 -21.62 -8.68 -4.40
CA SER A 41 -22.24 -8.76 -3.09
C SER A 41 -21.17 -8.56 -2.00
N GLY A 42 -21.54 -8.01 -0.83
CA GLY A 42 -20.60 -7.80 0.28
C GLY A 42 -19.74 -9.03 0.62
N HIS A 43 -20.24 -10.23 0.30
CA HIS A 43 -19.51 -11.50 0.38
C HIS A 43 -18.18 -11.50 -0.40
N ALA A 44 -18.14 -11.02 -1.65
CA ALA A 44 -16.91 -11.07 -2.44
C ALA A 44 -15.86 -10.05 -1.96
N THR A 45 -16.29 -8.94 -1.35
CA THR A 45 -15.36 -8.01 -0.68
C THR A 45 -14.77 -8.65 0.58
N LEU A 46 -15.61 -9.33 1.37
CA LEU A 46 -15.17 -10.05 2.57
C LEU A 46 -14.19 -11.18 2.22
N GLU A 47 -14.46 -11.97 1.18
CA GLU A 47 -13.57 -13.04 0.72
C GLU A 47 -12.21 -12.49 0.28
N ARG A 48 -12.19 -11.43 -0.54
CA ARG A 48 -10.96 -10.76 -0.96
C ARG A 48 -10.18 -10.15 0.21
N TRP A 49 -10.87 -9.63 1.22
CA TRP A 49 -10.23 -9.14 2.44
C TRP A 49 -9.64 -10.29 3.26
N GLN A 50 -10.37 -11.40 3.44
CA GLN A 50 -9.89 -12.59 4.14
C GLN A 50 -8.64 -13.16 3.45
N GLU A 51 -8.67 -13.27 2.12
CA GLU A 51 -7.52 -13.69 1.33
C GLU A 51 -6.32 -12.77 1.56
N PHE A 52 -6.52 -11.45 1.48
CA PHE A 52 -5.45 -10.49 1.68
C PHE A 52 -4.83 -10.58 3.08
N ARG A 53 -5.67 -10.71 4.12
CA ARG A 53 -5.24 -10.90 5.50
C ARG A 53 -4.48 -12.22 5.69
N ASN A 54 -4.98 -13.30 5.11
CA ASN A 54 -4.35 -14.63 5.22
C ASN A 54 -3.01 -14.68 4.50
N GLN A 55 -2.89 -14.03 3.34
CA GLN A 55 -1.61 -13.91 2.63
C GLN A 55 -0.59 -13.11 3.44
N MET A 56 -1.00 -12.03 4.10
CA MET A 56 -0.11 -11.25 4.98
C MET A 56 0.39 -12.06 6.19
N LEU A 57 -0.45 -12.97 6.73
CA LEU A 57 -0.11 -13.91 7.80
C LEU A 57 0.81 -15.05 7.36
N SER A 58 0.87 -15.37 6.07
CA SER A 58 1.56 -16.55 5.58
C SER A 58 3.07 -16.41 5.72
N ILE A 59 3.69 -17.36 6.43
CA ILE A 59 5.16 -17.47 6.52
C ILE A 59 5.77 -17.77 5.14
N LYS A 60 5.01 -18.41 4.25
CA LYS A 60 5.45 -18.77 2.90
C LYS A 60 5.00 -17.77 1.84
N ASP A 61 4.62 -16.55 2.21
CA ASP A 61 4.11 -15.47 1.34
C ASP A 61 4.56 -15.57 -0.13
N GLU A 62 3.84 -16.36 -0.93
CA GLU A 62 4.27 -16.75 -2.28
C GLU A 62 4.16 -15.59 -3.27
N VAL A 63 3.29 -14.64 -2.91
CA VAL A 63 2.94 -13.41 -3.64
C VAL A 63 3.86 -12.24 -3.24
N GLY A 64 4.63 -12.40 -2.16
CA GLY A 64 5.60 -11.41 -1.67
C GLY A 64 4.95 -10.15 -1.10
N LEU A 65 3.73 -10.22 -0.57
CA LEU A 65 3.05 -9.09 0.07
C LEU A 65 3.88 -8.41 1.17
N GLN A 66 4.65 -9.16 1.94
CA GLN A 66 5.55 -8.63 2.95
C GLN A 66 6.66 -7.81 2.29
N GLU A 67 7.26 -8.30 1.21
CA GLU A 67 8.28 -7.57 0.44
C GLU A 67 7.71 -6.30 -0.20
N GLN A 68 6.46 -6.37 -0.70
CA GLN A 68 5.71 -5.22 -1.21
C GLN A 68 5.47 -4.19 -0.09
N LEU A 69 5.08 -4.67 1.11
CA LEU A 69 4.81 -3.84 2.28
C LEU A 69 6.09 -3.13 2.75
N PHE A 70 7.21 -3.85 2.82
CA PHE A 70 8.51 -3.28 3.15
C PHE A 70 8.87 -2.13 2.19
N THR A 71 8.76 -2.38 0.89
CA THR A 71 9.04 -1.38 -0.14
C THR A 71 8.18 -0.12 0.04
N ALA A 72 6.88 -0.30 0.28
CA ALA A 72 5.95 0.81 0.51
C ALA A 72 6.27 1.58 1.81
N LEU A 73 6.57 0.89 2.91
CA LEU A 73 6.92 1.49 4.19
C LEU A 73 8.19 2.35 4.09
N CYS A 74 9.24 1.84 3.43
CA CYS A 74 10.48 2.58 3.23
C CYS A 74 10.27 3.80 2.32
N TYR A 75 9.48 3.67 1.25
CA TYR A 75 9.17 4.81 0.38
C TYR A 75 8.39 5.90 1.15
N LEU A 76 7.34 5.52 1.89
CA LEU A 76 6.52 6.46 2.66
C LEU A 76 7.30 7.13 3.79
N ALA A 77 8.31 6.48 4.37
CA ALA A 77 9.18 7.09 5.37
C ALA A 77 9.99 8.29 4.84
N LYS A 78 10.17 8.40 3.51
CA LYS A 78 10.80 9.56 2.86
C LYS A 78 9.84 10.73 2.68
N LEU A 79 8.54 10.52 2.88
CA LEU A 79 7.48 11.48 2.61
C LEU A 79 6.94 12.07 3.90
N THR A 80 6.29 13.23 3.79
CA THR A 80 5.65 13.90 4.92
C THR A 80 4.13 13.84 4.73
N PRO A 81 3.34 13.38 5.72
CA PRO A 81 1.89 13.44 5.63
C PRO A 81 1.41 14.89 5.69
N THR A 82 0.33 15.21 4.96
CA THR A 82 -0.41 16.47 5.13
C THR A 82 -1.58 16.28 6.08
N LYS A 83 -1.96 17.36 6.77
CA LYS A 83 -3.14 17.40 7.66
C LYS A 83 -4.47 17.53 6.89
N ALA A 84 -4.44 18.03 5.66
CA ALA A 84 -5.63 18.27 4.85
C ALA A 84 -5.53 17.55 3.51
N ILE A 85 -6.55 16.76 3.18
CA ILE A 85 -6.69 16.11 1.87
C ILE A 85 -7.57 16.95 0.97
N THR A 86 -7.09 17.19 -0.26
CA THR A 86 -7.87 17.85 -1.31
C THR A 86 -8.01 16.91 -2.50
N ASP A 87 -9.06 17.11 -3.30
CA ASP A 87 -9.32 16.27 -4.48
C ASP A 87 -8.27 16.46 -5.60
N LYS A 88 -7.41 17.47 -5.47
CA LYS A 88 -6.26 17.71 -6.36
C LYS A 88 -5.03 16.86 -6.01
N GLN A 89 -5.04 16.15 -4.87
CA GLN A 89 -3.95 15.27 -4.51
C GLN A 89 -3.97 13.99 -5.35
N ARG A 90 -2.77 13.41 -5.52
CA ARG A 90 -2.61 12.18 -6.30
C ARG A 90 -3.15 10.98 -5.54
N SER A 91 -3.70 10.01 -6.28
CA SER A 91 -4.24 8.77 -5.74
C SER A 91 -3.17 7.80 -5.26
N SER A 92 -3.58 6.80 -4.47
CA SER A 92 -2.76 5.66 -4.06
C SER A 92 -2.14 4.95 -5.26
N TYR A 93 -2.87 4.87 -6.37
CA TYR A 93 -2.39 4.28 -7.62
C TYR A 93 -1.20 5.05 -8.21
N HIS A 94 -1.24 6.38 -8.18
CA HIS A 94 -0.08 7.18 -8.60
C HIS A 94 1.12 6.94 -7.69
N TRP A 95 0.89 6.97 -6.37
CA TRP A 95 1.96 6.88 -5.39
C TRP A 95 2.59 5.49 -5.31
N LYS A 96 1.81 4.42 -5.49
CA LYS A 96 2.37 3.06 -5.54
C LYS A 96 3.34 2.89 -6.72
N HIS A 97 3.04 3.46 -7.89
CA HIS A 97 3.95 3.39 -9.03
C HIS A 97 5.26 4.17 -8.81
N ARG A 98 5.20 5.27 -8.05
CA ARG A 98 6.41 5.96 -7.61
C ARG A 98 7.23 5.11 -6.64
N ALA A 99 6.56 4.43 -5.70
CA ALA A 99 7.21 3.49 -4.79
C ALA A 99 7.83 2.30 -5.52
N GLU A 100 7.15 1.73 -6.51
CA GLU A 100 7.67 0.64 -7.37
C GLU A 100 8.92 1.07 -8.14
N LYS A 101 8.88 2.24 -8.78
CA LYS A 101 10.04 2.77 -9.52
C LYS A 101 11.23 2.99 -8.58
N TRP A 102 10.99 3.63 -7.44
CA TRP A 102 12.02 3.86 -6.43
C TRP A 102 12.55 2.54 -5.86
N GLY A 103 11.67 1.62 -5.46
CA GLY A 103 12.01 0.33 -4.88
C GLY A 103 12.87 -0.50 -5.82
N LYS A 104 12.49 -0.57 -7.12
CA LYS A 104 13.30 -1.20 -8.15
C LYS A 104 14.72 -0.62 -8.23
N ALA A 105 14.86 0.70 -8.16
CA ALA A 105 16.16 1.37 -8.18
C ALA A 105 17.01 1.06 -6.92
N GLN A 106 16.37 0.75 -5.79
CA GLN A 106 17.04 0.35 -4.55
C GLN A 106 17.28 -1.17 -4.43
N GLY A 107 16.87 -1.96 -5.42
CA GLY A 107 16.94 -3.43 -5.35
C GLY A 107 15.89 -4.04 -4.41
N PHE A 108 14.78 -3.34 -4.16
CA PHE A 108 13.61 -3.85 -3.43
C PHE A 108 12.56 -4.42 -4.37
N CYS A 109 11.45 -4.91 -3.80
CA CYS A 109 10.35 -5.48 -4.56
C CYS A 109 9.84 -4.47 -5.61
N PRO A 110 9.91 -4.79 -6.92
CA PRO A 110 9.60 -3.82 -7.98
C PRO A 110 8.09 -3.66 -8.22
N TYR A 111 7.26 -4.37 -7.45
CA TYR A 111 5.82 -4.36 -7.55
C TYR A 111 5.25 -4.02 -6.17
N VAL A 112 4.18 -3.21 -6.12
CA VAL A 112 3.42 -2.96 -4.90
C VAL A 112 1.94 -2.92 -5.28
N SER A 113 1.16 -3.87 -4.77
CA SER A 113 -0.29 -3.84 -4.96
C SER A 113 -0.90 -2.58 -4.32
N ASN A 114 -2.00 -2.09 -4.89
CA ASN A 114 -2.63 -0.85 -4.42
C ASN A 114 -3.08 -0.97 -2.96
N GLY A 115 -3.62 -2.12 -2.56
CA GLY A 115 -4.00 -2.43 -1.18
C GLY A 115 -2.84 -2.39 -0.21
N VAL A 116 -1.69 -2.99 -0.57
CA VAL A 116 -0.48 -2.95 0.27
C VAL A 116 0.03 -1.52 0.43
N PHE A 117 -0.01 -0.71 -0.63
CA PHE A 117 0.40 0.69 -0.52
C PHE A 117 -0.51 1.50 0.42
N ILE A 118 -1.84 1.30 0.33
CA ILE A 118 -2.82 1.94 1.22
C ILE A 118 -2.60 1.47 2.67
N LEU A 119 -2.35 0.17 2.88
CA LEU A 119 -2.04 -0.39 4.20
C LEU A 119 -0.81 0.28 4.82
N ALA A 120 0.28 0.38 4.06
CA ALA A 120 1.50 1.07 4.49
C ALA A 120 1.26 2.56 4.80
N ALA A 121 0.43 3.23 3.98
CA ALA A 121 0.05 4.63 4.20
C ALA A 121 -0.68 4.80 5.55
N LYS A 122 -1.64 3.91 5.85
CA LYS A 122 -2.35 3.90 7.14
C LYS A 122 -1.39 3.63 8.31
N MET A 123 -0.47 2.67 8.17
CA MET A 123 0.54 2.38 9.20
C MET A 123 1.43 3.59 9.52
N LYS A 124 1.79 4.39 8.50
CA LYS A 124 2.60 5.60 8.65
C LYS A 124 1.77 6.86 8.96
N GLY A 125 0.46 6.72 9.19
CA GLY A 125 -0.42 7.83 9.57
C GLY A 125 -0.74 8.81 8.44
N PHE A 126 -0.61 8.40 7.18
CA PHE A 126 -1.06 9.20 6.04
C PHE A 126 -2.59 9.11 5.93
N PRO A 127 -3.30 10.23 5.92
CA PRO A 127 -4.74 10.18 5.78
C PRO A 127 -5.10 9.77 4.34
N THR A 128 -6.25 9.10 4.17
CA THR A 128 -6.74 8.62 2.86
C THR A 128 -8.19 9.06 2.63
N LYS A 129 -8.55 9.48 1.41
CA LYS A 129 -9.93 9.88 1.06
C LYS A 129 -10.36 9.28 -0.29
N GLY A 130 -11.55 8.67 -0.31
CA GLY A 130 -12.15 8.05 -1.49
C GLY A 130 -12.14 6.50 -1.43
N MET A 131 -12.70 5.87 -2.46
CA MET A 131 -12.76 4.41 -2.61
C MET A 131 -11.96 3.96 -3.84
N GLY A 132 -11.66 2.65 -3.96
CA GLY A 132 -10.81 2.11 -5.03
C GLY A 132 -9.37 2.59 -4.90
N ASN A 133 -9.08 3.73 -5.53
CA ASN A 133 -7.78 4.40 -5.56
C ASN A 133 -7.86 5.70 -4.74
N PRO A 134 -7.92 5.64 -3.40
CA PRO A 134 -8.07 6.81 -2.56
C PRO A 134 -6.94 7.83 -2.80
N THR A 135 -7.25 9.11 -2.68
CA THR A 135 -6.23 10.14 -2.53
C THR A 135 -5.45 9.91 -1.23
N ILE A 136 -4.13 10.07 -1.29
CA ILE A 136 -3.24 9.93 -0.13
C ILE A 136 -2.73 11.31 0.25
N GLY A 137 -2.92 11.69 1.51
CA GLY A 137 -2.49 12.97 2.04
C GLY A 137 -0.99 13.07 2.20
N ILE A 138 -0.27 13.30 1.10
CA ILE A 138 1.16 13.60 1.08
C ILE A 138 1.37 15.10 0.91
N LEU A 139 2.16 15.71 1.80
CA LEU A 139 2.61 17.09 1.68
C LEU A 139 3.68 17.17 0.59
N LEU A 140 3.31 17.75 -0.55
CA LEU A 140 4.28 18.08 -1.60
C LEU A 140 5.08 19.29 -1.13
N LYS A 141 6.36 19.11 -0.81
CA LYS A 141 7.27 20.24 -0.63
C LYS A 141 7.42 20.91 -1.99
N SER A 142 6.82 22.10 -2.14
CA SER A 142 7.09 22.97 -3.29
C SER A 142 8.60 23.15 -3.40
N SER A 143 9.19 22.70 -4.51
CA SER A 143 10.62 22.78 -4.90
C SER A 143 11.59 21.64 -4.54
N LEU A 144 11.17 20.45 -4.11
CA LEU A 144 12.11 19.33 -3.89
C LEU A 144 11.82 18.12 -4.80
N ALA A 145 12.52 18.09 -5.94
CA ALA A 145 13.36 16.97 -6.39
C ALA A 145 12.88 15.51 -6.15
N LEU A 146 11.59 15.20 -6.32
CA LEU A 146 11.13 13.80 -6.36
C LEU A 146 11.14 13.22 -7.78
N ASP A 147 11.48 14.03 -8.78
CA ASP A 147 11.53 13.66 -10.20
C ASP A 147 12.97 13.51 -10.74
N SER A 148 14.01 13.80 -9.95
CA SER A 148 15.42 13.77 -10.40
C SER A 148 16.20 12.49 -10.09
N GLU A 149 15.60 11.49 -9.43
CA GLU A 149 16.23 10.19 -9.16
C GLU A 149 15.55 9.06 -9.97
N ALA A 150 15.40 9.30 -11.27
CA ALA A 150 14.57 8.51 -12.18
C ALA A 150 15.36 7.91 -13.34
#